data_AF-A0A947RU88-F1
#
_entry.id   AF-A0A947RU88-F1
#
_cell.length_a   1.000
_cell.length_b   1.000
_cell.length_c   1.000
_cell.angle_alpha   90.00
_cell.angle_beta   90.00
_cell.angle_gamma   90.00
#
_symmetry.space_group_name_H-M   'P 1'
#
loop_
_entity.id
_entity.type
_entity.pdbx_description
1 polymer ?
#
loop_
_entity_poly.entity_id
_entity_poly.type
_entity_poly.pdbx_seq_one_letter_code
_entity_poly.pdbx_strand_id
1 'polypeptide(L)'
;TLEDPTVAWPPIDPPARVVERGYNAREPVEALAGFRTERAGSLVWLAGLDAGALDLAYRHPKLGDLRAGDLLAAWAAHDLLHLRQLANTLLDVLGEDAAPFSTRYAMP
;
A
#
# COMPACT_ATOMS: atom_id res chain seq x y z
N THR A 1 2.77 16.69 -12.18
CA THR A 1 3.24 15.30 -11.97
C THR A 1 3.62 15.15 -10.51
N LEU A 2 4.30 14.08 -10.10
CA LEU A 2 4.99 14.08 -8.79
C LEU A 2 6.02 15.23 -8.69
N GLU A 3 6.45 15.80 -9.81
CA GLU A 3 7.36 16.95 -9.89
C GLU A 3 6.66 18.32 -10.03
N ASP A 4 5.34 18.35 -10.30
CA ASP A 4 4.58 19.60 -10.46
C ASP A 4 3.16 19.46 -9.88
N PRO A 5 2.88 20.10 -8.72
CA PRO A 5 1.59 19.98 -8.04
C PRO A 5 0.44 20.71 -8.75
N THR A 6 0.73 21.54 -9.76
CA THR A 6 -0.29 22.30 -10.51
C THR A 6 -0.91 21.48 -11.64
N VAL A 7 -0.26 20.39 -12.03
CA VAL A 7 -0.73 19.48 -13.08
C VAL A 7 -1.61 18.39 -12.47
N ALA A 8 -2.69 18.06 -13.16
CA ALA A 8 -3.57 16.96 -12.78
C ALA A 8 -2.77 15.65 -12.55
N TRP A 9 -3.18 14.88 -11.55
CA TRP A 9 -2.54 13.61 -11.26
C TRP A 9 -2.68 12.66 -12.45
N PRO A 10 -1.57 12.08 -12.93
CA PRO A 10 -1.63 11.12 -14.02
C PRO A 10 -2.41 9.88 -13.57
N PRO A 11 -3.20 9.24 -14.46
CA PRO A 11 -3.82 7.98 -14.15
C PRO A 11 -2.74 6.93 -13.86
N ILE A 12 -3.06 6.01 -12.94
CA ILE A 12 -2.24 4.83 -12.66
C ILE A 12 -2.99 3.58 -13.10
N ASP A 13 -2.23 2.59 -13.57
CA ASP A 13 -2.70 1.24 -13.84
C ASP A 13 -1.94 0.27 -12.90
N PRO A 14 -2.48 0.00 -11.70
CA PRO A 14 -1.80 -0.84 -10.73
C PRO A 14 -1.53 -2.27 -11.23
N PRO A 15 -2.50 -2.98 -11.87
CA PRO A 15 -2.23 -4.30 -12.45
C PRO A 15 -1.09 -4.29 -13.47
N ALA A 16 -1.10 -3.36 -14.44
CA ALA A 16 -0.03 -3.29 -15.43
C ALA A 16 1.33 -3.00 -14.78
N ARG A 17 1.38 -2.06 -13.82
CA ARG A 17 2.60 -1.70 -13.08
C ARG A 17 3.22 -2.88 -12.34
N VAL A 18 2.41 -3.78 -11.78
CA VAL A 18 2.92 -4.97 -11.07
C VAL A 18 3.66 -5.89 -12.04
N VAL A 19 3.09 -6.12 -13.22
CA VAL A 19 3.67 -6.97 -14.27
C VAL A 19 4.94 -6.31 -14.84
N GLU A 20 4.85 -5.04 -15.25
CA GLU A 20 5.96 -4.28 -15.82
C GLU A 20 7.19 -4.20 -14.90
N ARG A 21 6.95 -4.13 -13.59
CA ARG A 21 8.02 -4.03 -12.58
C ARG A 21 8.54 -5.37 -12.09
N GLY A 22 7.93 -6.48 -12.54
CA GLY A 22 8.33 -7.85 -12.21
C GLY A 22 8.43 -8.09 -10.70
N TYR A 23 7.49 -7.55 -9.90
CA TYR A 23 7.61 -7.61 -8.44
C TYR A 23 7.65 -9.05 -7.90
N ASN A 24 6.98 -9.98 -8.57
CA ASN A 24 6.96 -11.40 -8.21
C ASN A 24 8.29 -12.13 -8.49
N ALA A 25 9.18 -11.56 -9.30
CA ALA A 25 10.49 -12.13 -9.60
C ALA A 25 11.60 -11.60 -8.68
N ARG A 26 11.26 -10.77 -7.69
CA ARG A 26 12.22 -10.18 -6.74
C ARG A 26 12.36 -11.05 -5.50
N GLU A 27 13.53 -10.99 -4.88
CA GLU A 27 13.75 -11.61 -3.58
C GLU A 27 12.94 -10.89 -2.49
N PRO A 28 12.05 -11.61 -1.76
CA PRO A 28 11.19 -10.98 -0.76
C PRO A 28 11.95 -10.26 0.36
N VAL A 29 13.11 -10.80 0.76
CA VAL A 29 13.96 -10.19 1.81
C VAL A 29 14.50 -8.84 1.37
N GLU A 30 14.95 -8.72 0.11
CA GLU A 30 15.45 -7.47 -0.45
C GLU A 30 14.31 -6.46 -0.62
N ALA A 31 13.15 -6.90 -1.11
CA ALA A 31 11.97 -6.06 -1.26
C ALA A 31 11.51 -5.50 0.10
N LEU A 32 11.51 -6.32 1.15
CA LEU A 32 11.17 -5.89 2.51
C LEU A 32 12.19 -4.91 3.08
N ALA A 33 13.48 -5.14 2.85
CA ALA A 33 14.53 -4.21 3.26
C ALA A 33 14.36 -2.85 2.58
N GLY A 34 14.12 -2.84 1.25
CA GLY A 34 13.82 -1.62 0.50
C GLY A 34 12.59 -0.89 1.03
N PHE A 35 11.48 -1.61 1.26
CA PHE A 35 10.27 -1.04 1.84
C PHE A 35 10.51 -0.39 3.21
N ARG A 36 11.31 -1.01 4.09
CA ARG A 36 11.64 -0.46 5.40
C ARG A 36 12.45 0.84 5.29
N THR A 37 13.42 0.87 4.37
CA THR A 37 14.21 2.08 4.09
C THR A 37 13.32 3.22 3.61
N GLU A 38 12.47 2.96 2.62
CA GLU A 38 11.53 3.96 2.09
C GLU A 38 10.52 4.43 3.14
N ARG A 39 10.02 3.52 3.98
CA ARG A 39 9.12 3.87 5.08
C ARG A 39 9.81 4.77 6.11
N ALA A 40 11.05 4.47 6.49
CA ALA A 40 11.79 5.30 7.43
C ALA A 40 11.98 6.73 6.88
N GLY A 41 12.39 6.86 5.61
CA GLY A 41 12.51 8.16 4.95
C GLY A 41 11.18 8.91 4.88
N SER A 42 10.10 8.19 4.58
CA SER A 42 8.75 8.77 4.53
C SER A 42 8.28 9.30 5.88
N LEU A 43 8.56 8.59 6.98
CA LEU A 43 8.19 9.04 8.33
C LEU A 43 8.99 10.27 8.77
N VAL A 44 10.28 10.34 8.42
CA VAL A 44 11.10 11.54 8.65
C VAL A 44 10.53 12.73 7.87
N TRP A 45 10.18 12.53 6.60
CA TRP A 45 9.55 13.57 5.78
C TRP A 45 8.20 14.03 6.35
N LEU A 46 7.32 13.09 6.75
CA LEU A 46 6.03 13.40 7.38
C LEU A 46 6.18 14.21 8.67
N ALA A 47 7.18 13.88 9.49
CA ALA A 47 7.45 14.60 10.74
C ALA A 47 7.94 16.05 10.51
N GLY A 48 8.41 16.38 9.31
CA GLY A 48 8.83 17.72 8.92
C GLY A 48 7.73 18.58 8.28
N LEU A 49 6.51 18.05 8.13
CA LEU A 49 5.40 18.80 7.54
C LEU A 49 4.87 19.88 8.49
N ASP A 50 4.52 21.04 7.94
CA ASP A 50 3.85 22.11 8.68
C ASP A 50 2.45 21.69 9.15
N ALA A 51 1.98 22.30 10.23
CA ALA A 51 0.70 21.96 10.87
C ALA A 51 -0.53 22.02 9.93
N GLY A 52 -0.49 22.88 8.90
CA GLY A 52 -1.58 23.02 7.92
C GLY A 52 -1.43 22.14 6.66
N ALA A 53 -0.33 21.40 6.51
CA ALA A 53 -0.07 20.64 5.30
C ALA A 53 -1.11 19.54 5.06
N LEU A 54 -1.66 18.95 6.12
CA LEU A 54 -2.66 17.88 6.02
C LEU A 54 -4.04 18.37 5.56
N ASP A 55 -4.32 19.66 5.65
CA ASP A 55 -5.58 20.26 5.20
C ASP A 55 -5.56 20.64 3.71
N LEU A 56 -4.39 20.63 3.06
CA LEU A 56 -4.28 20.89 1.63
C LEU A 56 -5.07 19.86 0.83
N ALA A 57 -5.93 20.34 -0.08
CA ALA A 57 -6.83 19.49 -0.85
C ALA A 57 -6.49 19.50 -2.34
N TYR A 58 -6.56 18.31 -2.94
CA TYR A 58 -6.59 18.11 -4.39
C TYR A 58 -8.02 17.74 -4.82
N ARG A 59 -8.54 18.40 -5.84
CA ARG A 59 -9.87 18.08 -6.38
C ARG A 59 -9.75 16.91 -7.37
N HIS A 60 -9.92 15.70 -6.87
CA HIS A 60 -9.87 14.49 -7.66
C HIS A 60 -11.08 14.39 -8.61
N PRO A 61 -10.88 14.07 -9.90
CA PRO A 61 -11.94 14.10 -10.92
C PRO A 61 -13.13 13.17 -10.63
N LYS A 62 -12.93 12.11 -9.84
CA LYS A 62 -13.99 11.14 -9.48
C LYS A 62 -14.44 11.19 -8.03
N LEU A 63 -13.58 11.65 -7.12
CA LEU A 63 -13.79 11.53 -5.67
C LEU A 63 -14.08 12.88 -5.00
N GLY A 64 -13.98 13.99 -5.76
CA GLY A 64 -14.09 15.33 -5.20
C GLY A 64 -12.83 15.70 -4.43
N ASP A 65 -12.98 16.50 -3.39
CA ASP A 65 -11.85 17.03 -2.64
C ASP A 65 -11.22 15.91 -1.79
N LEU A 66 -9.92 15.67 -2.01
CA LEU A 66 -9.09 14.75 -1.22
C LEU A 66 -8.03 15.57 -0.51
N ARG A 67 -8.06 15.59 0.82
CA ARG A 67 -7.03 16.27 1.61
C ARG A 67 -5.80 15.38 1.75
N ALA A 68 -4.65 16.00 1.96
CA ALA A 68 -3.41 15.28 2.25
C ALA A 68 -3.54 14.35 3.47
N GLY A 69 -4.32 14.75 4.49
CA GLY A 69 -4.66 13.88 5.62
C GLY A 69 -5.49 12.65 5.23
N ASP A 70 -6.39 12.78 4.27
CA ASP A 70 -7.19 11.64 3.78
C ASP A 70 -6.30 10.62 3.06
N LEU A 71 -5.30 11.09 2.30
CA LEU A 71 -4.29 10.24 1.66
C LEU A 71 -3.39 9.53 2.68
N LEU A 72 -2.97 10.23 3.73
CA LEU A 72 -2.15 9.64 4.79
C LEU A 72 -2.90 8.55 5.55
N ALA A 73 -4.18 8.80 5.87
CA ALA A 73 -5.04 7.79 6.47
C ALA A 73 -5.24 6.58 5.55
N ALA A 74 -5.48 6.83 4.26
CA ALA A 74 -5.59 5.78 3.26
C ALA A 74 -4.30 4.96 3.13
N TRP A 75 -3.12 5.58 3.27
CA TRP A 75 -1.84 4.87 3.24
C TRP A 75 -1.72 3.88 4.40
N ALA A 76 -1.99 4.30 5.64
CA ALA A 76 -1.97 3.41 6.79
C ALA A 76 -3.01 2.28 6.66
N ALA A 77 -4.21 2.59 6.18
CA ALA A 77 -5.24 1.58 5.92
C ALA A 77 -4.81 0.58 4.83
N HIS A 78 -4.11 1.05 3.80
CA HIS A 78 -3.63 0.22 2.69
C HIS A 78 -2.56 -0.78 3.14
N ASP A 79 -1.66 -0.39 4.06
CA ASP A 79 -0.72 -1.34 4.67
C ASP A 79 -1.45 -2.46 5.41
N LEU A 80 -2.44 -2.13 6.23
CA LEU A 80 -3.24 -3.12 6.97
C LEU A 80 -4.03 -4.04 6.04
N LEU A 81 -4.55 -3.50 4.93
CA LEU A 81 -5.21 -4.29 3.90
C LEU A 81 -4.27 -5.31 3.28
N HIS A 82 -3.02 -4.94 2.99
CA HIS A 82 -2.03 -5.86 2.43
C HIS A 82 -1.53 -6.89 3.45
N LEU A 83 -1.39 -6.53 4.74
CA LEU A 83 -1.09 -7.52 5.78
C LEU A 83 -2.20 -8.57 5.90
N ARG A 84 -3.47 -8.14 5.80
CA ARG A 84 -4.61 -9.06 5.74
C ARG A 84 -4.56 -9.95 4.50
N GLN A 85 -4.23 -9.40 3.33
CA GLN A 85 -4.09 -10.20 2.11
C GLN A 85 -2.98 -11.25 2.24
N LEU A 86 -1.81 -10.88 2.78
CA LEU A 86 -0.72 -11.83 3.04
C LEU A 86 -1.13 -12.93 4.00
N ALA A 87 -1.81 -12.58 5.10
CA ALA A 87 -2.28 -13.57 6.07
C ALA A 87 -3.27 -14.56 5.42
N ASN A 88 -4.18 -14.08 4.58
CA ASN A 88 -5.09 -14.94 3.83
C ASN A 88 -4.34 -15.87 2.88
N THR A 89 -3.37 -15.37 2.11
CA THR A 89 -2.55 -16.22 1.22
C THR A 89 -1.81 -17.32 2.00
N LEU A 90 -1.22 -17.00 3.15
CA LEU A 90 -0.55 -18.00 3.99
C LEU A 90 -1.53 -19.03 4.54
N LEU A 91 -2.77 -18.62 4.84
CA LEU A 91 -3.80 -19.51 5.33
C LEU A 91 -4.29 -20.48 4.25
N ASP A 92 -4.39 -20.01 3.00
CA ASP A 92 -4.72 -20.84 1.85
C ASP A 92 -3.63 -21.92 1.65
N VAL A 93 -2.36 -21.52 1.65
CA VAL A 93 -1.20 -22.46 1.54
C VAL A 93 -1.21 -23.48 2.67
N LEU A 94 -1.41 -23.04 3.92
CA LEU A 94 -1.52 -23.96 5.06
C LEU A 94 -2.68 -24.95 4.89
N GLY A 95 -3.80 -24.50 4.34
CA GLY A 95 -4.96 -25.36 4.07
C GLY A 95 -4.63 -26.48 3.09
N GLU A 96 -3.86 -26.18 2.04
CA GLU A 96 -3.38 -27.17 1.08
C GLU A 96 -2.38 -28.15 1.72
N ASP A 97 -1.39 -27.63 2.45
CA ASP A 97 -0.33 -28.42 3.11
C ASP A 97 -0.88 -29.33 4.22
N ALA A 98 -2.00 -28.94 4.86
CA ALA A 98 -2.61 -29.69 5.95
C ALA A 98 -3.44 -30.89 5.47
N ALA A 99 -3.61 -31.11 4.16
CA ALA A 99 -4.42 -32.21 3.64
C ALA A 99 -3.96 -33.58 4.18
N PRO A 100 -4.88 -34.48 4.59
CA PRO A 100 -6.34 -34.41 4.46
C PRO A 100 -7.06 -33.74 5.65
N PHE A 101 -6.34 -33.11 6.58
CA PHE A 101 -6.92 -32.45 7.75
C PHE A 101 -7.50 -31.08 7.42
N SER A 102 -8.42 -30.59 8.25
CA SER A 102 -9.15 -29.34 7.99
C SER A 102 -8.83 -28.26 9.02
N THR A 103 -8.58 -27.05 8.55
CA THR A 103 -8.40 -25.83 9.36
C THR A 103 -9.72 -25.15 9.73
N ARG A 104 -10.89 -25.71 9.35
CA ARG A 104 -12.22 -25.09 9.52
C ARG A 104 -12.55 -24.63 10.93
N TYR A 105 -11.94 -25.24 11.96
CA TYR A 105 -12.16 -24.85 13.34
C TYR A 105 -11.68 -23.42 13.64
N ALA A 106 -10.67 -22.93 12.92
CA ALA A 106 -10.09 -21.60 13.10
C ALA A 106 -10.66 -20.53 12.14
N MET A 107 -11.57 -20.91 11.22
CA MET A 107 -12.17 -20.00 10.26
C MET A 107 -13.44 -19.35 10.84
N PRO A 108 -13.78 -18.10 10.46
CA PRO A 108 -15.02 -17.45 10.85
C PRO A 108 -16.29 -18.14 10.33
#